data_AF-A0AA35RC21-F1
#
_entry.id   AF-A0AA35RC21-F1
#
_cell.length_a   1.000
_cell.length_b   1.000
_cell.length_c   1.000
_cell.angle_alpha   90.00
_cell.angle_beta   90.00
_cell.angle_gamma   90.00
#
_symmetry.space_group_name_H-M   'P 1'
#
loop_
_entity.id
_entity.type
_entity.pdbx_description
1 polymer ?
#
loop_
_entity_poly.entity_id
_entity_poly.type
_entity_poly.pdbx_seq_one_letter_code
_entity_poly.pdbx_strand_id
1 'polypeptide(L)'
;MVAVTAPWLLLLGEFDWTAGVSQTTAIALAVAVVIIFGGFLVVFTLLATWKGFSGVVERMLAFLPGKLGVVGLRFFASFVSALAILNSPRKHLALVALSAPIWFCEFLVYLLVSYSFDLGSHFESAGVYLLAVALLTATSNLATGIPSAIGGIGPFEVVAQQTLVALGVGVGVAVDYALVVHLVALWLPVNVVGLAILWKQNLNLRQLTSAPDTEPGDQSASDPSEGSPAANSSPAGGG
;
A
#
# COMPACT_ATOMS: atom_id res chain seq x y z
N MET A 1 -10.27 8.50 0.34
CA MET A 1 -10.30 9.64 -0.59
C MET A 1 -11.00 9.27 -1.90
N VAL A 2 -10.45 8.37 -2.74
CA VAL A 2 -11.10 7.90 -4.00
C VAL A 2 -12.57 7.47 -3.82
N ALA A 3 -12.85 6.60 -2.84
CA ALA A 3 -14.19 6.06 -2.59
C ALA A 3 -15.22 7.12 -2.17
N VAL A 4 -14.77 8.33 -1.81
CA VAL A 4 -15.64 9.45 -1.42
C VAL A 4 -15.76 10.45 -2.57
N THR A 5 -14.65 10.74 -3.25
CA THR A 5 -14.60 11.79 -4.28
C THR A 5 -15.16 11.33 -5.63
N ALA A 6 -14.84 10.11 -6.07
CA ALA A 6 -15.26 9.60 -7.37
C ALA A 6 -16.79 9.50 -7.53
N PRO A 7 -17.56 8.97 -6.54
CA PRO A 7 -19.01 8.95 -6.66
C PRO A 7 -19.63 10.35 -6.72
N TRP A 8 -19.07 11.30 -5.98
CA TRP A 8 -19.60 12.68 -5.96
C TRP A 8 -19.37 13.38 -7.29
N LEU A 9 -18.16 13.29 -7.86
CA LEU A 9 -17.84 13.85 -9.18
C LEU A 9 -18.67 13.18 -10.30
N LEU A 10 -18.90 11.87 -10.19
CA LEU A 10 -19.75 11.14 -11.13
C LEU A 10 -21.22 11.58 -11.05
N LEU A 11 -21.74 11.82 -9.83
CA LEU A 11 -23.08 12.35 -9.63
C LEU A 11 -23.23 13.79 -10.15
N LEU A 12 -22.16 14.58 -10.09
CA LEU A 12 -22.13 15.95 -10.59
C LEU A 12 -21.91 16.03 -12.11
N GLY A 13 -21.63 14.92 -12.79
CA GLY A 13 -21.51 14.88 -14.25
C GLY A 13 -20.19 15.45 -14.80
N GLU A 14 -19.17 15.57 -13.95
CA GLU A 14 -17.88 16.21 -14.28
C GLU A 14 -16.96 15.35 -15.16
N PHE A 15 -17.33 14.09 -15.40
CA PHE A 15 -16.53 13.19 -16.24
C PHE A 15 -16.81 13.45 -17.72
N ASP A 16 -15.78 13.83 -18.45
CA ASP A 16 -15.85 14.06 -19.89
C ASP A 16 -15.76 12.72 -20.63
N TRP A 17 -16.93 12.13 -20.92
CA TRP A 17 -17.06 10.83 -21.60
C TRP A 17 -16.73 10.90 -23.11
N THR A 18 -16.21 12.03 -23.61
CA THR A 18 -15.90 12.26 -25.02
C THR A 18 -14.74 11.42 -25.57
N ALA A 19 -14.03 10.66 -24.73
CA ALA A 19 -12.97 9.73 -25.14
C ALA A 19 -13.43 8.46 -25.90
N GLY A 20 -14.64 8.45 -26.48
CA GLY A 20 -15.13 7.37 -27.35
C GLY A 20 -15.56 6.09 -26.62
N VAL A 21 -15.55 6.08 -25.30
CA VAL A 21 -16.05 4.99 -24.46
C VAL A 21 -17.55 5.21 -24.28
N SER A 22 -18.38 4.29 -24.78
CA SER A 22 -19.82 4.40 -24.57
C SER A 22 -20.13 4.43 -23.07
N GLN A 23 -21.10 5.25 -22.63
CA GLN A 23 -21.51 5.35 -21.22
C GLN A 23 -21.78 3.95 -20.61
N THR A 24 -22.31 3.03 -21.42
CA THR A 24 -22.53 1.62 -21.06
C THR A 24 -21.23 0.87 -20.78
N THR A 25 -20.18 1.06 -21.60
CA THR A 25 -18.86 0.45 -21.35
C THR A 25 -18.16 1.03 -20.12
N ALA A 26 -18.27 2.34 -19.88
CA ALA A 26 -17.73 2.95 -18.66
C ALA A 26 -18.41 2.42 -17.40
N ILE A 27 -19.75 2.34 -17.40
CA ILE A 27 -20.52 1.76 -16.29
C ILE A 27 -20.16 0.28 -16.11
N ALA A 28 -20.06 -0.49 -17.19
CA ALA A 28 -19.68 -1.90 -17.11
C ALA A 28 -18.28 -2.11 -16.52
N LEU A 29 -17.30 -1.29 -16.90
CA LEU A 29 -15.95 -1.32 -16.33
C LEU A 29 -15.95 -0.92 -14.85
N ALA A 30 -16.67 0.15 -14.49
CA ALA A 30 -16.80 0.57 -13.09
C ALA A 30 -17.43 -0.54 -12.23
N VAL A 31 -18.50 -1.17 -12.72
CA VAL A 31 -19.14 -2.31 -12.06
C VAL A 31 -18.19 -3.49 -11.94
N ALA A 32 -17.44 -3.82 -12.99
CA ALA A 32 -16.45 -4.89 -12.96
C ALA A 32 -15.36 -4.61 -11.92
N VAL A 33 -14.84 -3.39 -11.85
CA VAL A 33 -13.84 -2.97 -10.85
C VAL A 33 -14.42 -3.10 -9.43
N VAL A 34 -15.64 -2.64 -9.20
CA VAL A 34 -16.31 -2.76 -7.89
C VAL A 34 -16.50 -4.22 -7.50
N ILE A 35 -16.94 -5.08 -8.42
CA ILE A 35 -17.13 -6.52 -8.17
C ILE A 35 -15.80 -7.19 -7.88
N ILE A 36 -14.76 -6.93 -8.67
CA ILE A 36 -13.43 -7.51 -8.49
C ILE A 36 -12.83 -7.06 -7.16
N PHE A 37 -12.82 -5.76 -6.88
CA PHE A 37 -12.30 -5.20 -5.63
C PHE A 37 -13.09 -5.70 -4.41
N GLY A 38 -14.42 -5.70 -4.48
CA GLY A 38 -15.29 -6.25 -3.45
C GLY A 38 -15.03 -7.74 -3.21
N GLY A 39 -14.86 -8.52 -4.28
CA GLY A 39 -14.50 -9.94 -4.22
C GLY A 39 -13.15 -10.16 -3.52
N PHE A 40 -12.12 -9.40 -3.90
CA PHE A 40 -10.82 -9.44 -3.22
C PHE A 40 -10.94 -9.05 -1.74
N LEU A 41 -11.71 -8.02 -1.41
CA LEU A 41 -11.96 -7.63 -0.01
C LEU A 41 -12.62 -8.75 0.79
N VAL A 42 -13.64 -9.40 0.23
CA VAL A 42 -14.30 -10.54 0.88
C VAL A 42 -13.31 -11.67 1.07
N VAL A 43 -12.55 -12.05 0.04
CA VAL A 43 -11.54 -13.11 0.13
C VAL A 43 -10.48 -12.79 1.19
N PHE A 44 -9.95 -11.56 1.22
CA PHE A 44 -8.97 -11.15 2.23
C PHE A 44 -9.57 -11.11 3.63
N THR A 45 -10.82 -10.67 3.78
CA THR A 45 -11.51 -10.65 5.07
C THR A 45 -11.75 -12.07 5.58
N LEU A 46 -12.11 -13.00 4.69
CA LEU A 46 -12.26 -14.43 5.02
C LEU A 46 -10.92 -15.06 5.37
N LEU A 47 -9.84 -14.75 4.64
CA LEU A 47 -8.47 -15.17 4.97
C LEU A 47 -8.02 -14.65 6.35
N ALA A 48 -8.34 -13.40 6.68
CA ALA A 48 -7.94 -12.78 7.95
C ALA A 48 -8.79 -13.26 9.14
N THR A 49 -10.07 -13.54 8.93
CA THR A 49 -11.03 -13.83 10.02
C THR A 49 -11.26 -15.33 10.22
N TRP A 50 -11.22 -16.13 9.15
CA TRP A 50 -11.62 -17.54 9.19
C TRP A 50 -10.44 -18.50 9.01
N LYS A 51 -9.98 -19.09 10.14
CA LYS A 51 -8.92 -20.11 10.18
C LYS A 51 -9.19 -21.36 9.32
N GLY A 52 -10.45 -21.64 8.98
CA GLY A 52 -10.81 -22.76 8.10
C GLY A 52 -10.48 -22.50 6.64
N PHE A 53 -10.63 -21.24 6.19
CA PHE A 53 -10.34 -20.86 4.81
C PHE A 53 -8.85 -20.86 4.51
N SER A 54 -8.01 -20.44 5.47
CA SER A 54 -6.54 -20.53 5.33
C SER A 54 -6.07 -21.97 5.16
N GLY A 55 -6.65 -22.93 5.89
CA GLY A 55 -6.31 -24.35 5.77
C GLY A 55 -6.74 -24.98 4.43
N VAL A 56 -7.78 -24.47 3.78
CA VAL A 56 -8.17 -24.89 2.42
C VAL A 56 -7.13 -24.40 1.41
N VAL A 57 -6.71 -23.13 1.51
CA VAL A 57 -5.70 -22.55 0.62
C VAL A 57 -4.34 -23.24 0.79
N GLU A 58 -3.92 -23.51 2.03
CA GLU A 58 -2.71 -24.30 2.31
C GLU A 58 -2.76 -25.69 1.67
N ARG A 59 -3.91 -26.37 1.73
CA ARG A 59 -4.10 -27.68 1.11
C ARG A 59 -4.07 -27.62 -0.43
N MET A 60 -4.63 -26.57 -1.03
CA MET A 60 -4.53 -26.33 -2.47
C MET A 60 -3.09 -26.06 -2.92
N LEU A 61 -2.33 -25.28 -2.14
CA LEU A 61 -0.91 -25.00 -2.43
C LEU A 61 -0.02 -26.23 -2.18
N ALA A 62 -0.34 -27.06 -1.19
CA ALA A 62 0.35 -28.31 -0.91
C ALA A 62 0.11 -29.38 -1.99
N PHE A 63 -1.01 -29.30 -2.70
CA PHE A 63 -1.31 -30.18 -3.84
C PHE A 63 -0.49 -29.83 -5.10
N LEU A 64 0.19 -28.67 -5.13
CA LEU A 64 0.95 -28.20 -6.28
C LEU A 64 2.38 -28.78 -6.26
N PRO A 65 2.76 -29.66 -7.20
CA PRO A 65 4.06 -30.33 -7.16
C PRO A 65 5.22 -29.39 -7.52
N GLY A 66 6.31 -29.47 -6.76
CA GLY A 66 7.60 -28.81 -7.05
C GLY A 66 7.91 -27.58 -6.19
N LYS A 67 8.92 -26.81 -6.62
CA LYS A 67 9.43 -25.62 -5.90
C LYS A 67 8.36 -24.51 -5.71
N LEU A 68 7.36 -24.47 -6.59
CA LEU A 68 6.25 -23.51 -6.55
C LEU A 68 5.35 -23.67 -5.32
N GLY A 69 5.02 -24.91 -4.93
CA GLY A 69 4.19 -25.18 -3.75
C GLY A 69 4.87 -24.70 -2.46
N VAL A 70 6.16 -25.02 -2.28
CA VAL A 70 6.93 -24.63 -1.09
C VAL A 70 7.12 -23.12 -0.99
N VAL A 71 7.45 -22.46 -2.11
CA VAL A 71 7.58 -20.99 -2.17
C VAL A 71 6.23 -20.32 -1.89
N GLY A 72 5.15 -20.84 -2.50
CA GLY A 72 3.80 -20.35 -2.30
C GLY A 72 3.35 -20.49 -0.84
N LEU A 73 3.58 -21.65 -0.22
CA LEU A 73 3.23 -21.91 1.18
C LEU A 73 3.97 -20.95 2.13
N ARG A 74 5.26 -20.71 1.88
CA ARG A 74 6.03 -19.75 2.68
C ARG A 74 5.51 -18.32 2.53
N PHE A 75 5.25 -17.88 1.29
CA PHE A 75 4.67 -16.56 1.04
C PHE A 75 3.29 -16.42 1.67
N PHE A 76 2.45 -17.45 1.54
CA PHE A 76 1.10 -17.49 2.10
C PHE A 76 1.13 -17.43 3.64
N ALA A 77 2.00 -18.19 4.30
CA ALA A 77 2.16 -18.16 5.75
C ALA A 77 2.61 -16.77 6.22
N SER A 78 3.59 -16.15 5.54
CA SER A 78 4.01 -14.77 5.84
C SER A 78 2.88 -13.75 5.59
N PHE A 79 2.11 -13.91 4.53
CA PHE A 79 0.97 -13.05 4.19
C PHE A 79 -0.15 -13.14 5.23
N VAL A 80 -0.56 -14.35 5.63
CA VAL A 80 -1.57 -14.56 6.68
C VAL A 80 -1.06 -14.07 8.03
N SER A 81 0.22 -14.27 8.34
CA SER A 81 0.83 -13.71 9.56
C SER A 81 0.79 -12.18 9.55
N ALA A 82 1.09 -11.54 8.43
CA ALA A 82 0.94 -10.09 8.27
C ALA A 82 -0.51 -9.62 8.44
N LEU A 83 -1.49 -10.34 7.86
CA LEU A 83 -2.92 -10.09 8.07
C LEU A 83 -3.34 -10.26 9.53
N ALA A 84 -2.74 -11.18 10.28
CA ALA A 84 -3.03 -11.36 11.69
C ALA A 84 -2.55 -10.18 12.56
N ILE A 85 -1.49 -9.46 12.12
CA ILE A 85 -1.04 -8.21 12.77
C ILE A 85 -2.09 -7.10 12.61
N LEU A 86 -2.85 -7.12 11.51
CA LEU A 86 -4.02 -6.28 11.24
C LEU A 86 -5.28 -6.75 12.02
N ASN A 87 -5.21 -7.68 12.97
CA ASN A 87 -6.41 -8.11 13.71
C ASN A 87 -6.76 -7.21 14.92
N SER A 88 -6.10 -6.05 15.08
CA SER A 88 -6.38 -5.12 16.17
C SER A 88 -7.11 -3.88 15.65
N PRO A 89 -8.42 -3.73 15.89
CA PRO A 89 -9.20 -2.59 15.41
C PRO A 89 -8.69 -1.25 15.96
N ARG A 90 -8.11 -1.25 17.17
CA ARG A 90 -7.47 -0.05 17.75
C ARG A 90 -6.22 0.37 16.96
N LYS A 91 -5.40 -0.59 16.52
CA LYS A 91 -4.22 -0.30 15.69
C LYS A 91 -4.63 0.22 14.31
N HIS A 92 -5.73 -0.28 13.75
CA HIS A 92 -6.29 0.24 12.49
C HIS A 92 -6.74 1.68 12.61
N LEU A 93 -7.52 2.00 13.64
CA LEU A 93 -7.99 3.36 13.84
C LEU A 93 -6.81 4.31 14.06
N ALA A 94 -5.80 3.88 14.83
CA ALA A 94 -4.57 4.66 15.02
C ALA A 94 -3.79 4.87 13.72
N LEU A 95 -3.65 3.84 12.87
CA LEU A 95 -3.02 3.95 11.55
C LEU A 95 -3.77 4.90 10.62
N VAL A 96 -5.11 4.78 10.55
CA VAL A 96 -5.95 5.68 9.75
C VAL A 96 -5.80 7.12 10.25
N ALA A 97 -5.87 7.34 11.56
CA ALA A 97 -5.71 8.66 12.16
C ALA A 97 -4.32 9.26 11.90
N LEU A 98 -3.25 8.47 12.02
CA LEU A 98 -1.88 8.89 11.71
C LEU A 98 -1.65 9.13 10.21
N SER A 99 -2.38 8.42 9.34
CA SER A 99 -2.29 8.60 7.89
C SER A 99 -3.03 9.84 7.40
N ALA A 100 -4.08 10.28 8.10
CA ALA A 100 -4.91 11.40 7.65
C ALA A 100 -4.13 12.72 7.46
N PRO A 101 -3.21 13.11 8.37
CA PRO A 101 -2.34 14.27 8.15
C PRO A 101 -1.43 14.11 6.92
N ILE A 102 -0.92 12.91 6.66
CA ILE A 102 -0.05 12.64 5.51
C ILE A 102 -0.83 12.86 4.21
N TRP A 103 -2.01 12.25 4.10
CA TRP A 103 -2.91 12.44 2.96
C TRP A 103 -3.35 13.90 2.78
N PHE A 104 -3.57 14.61 3.89
CA PHE A 104 -3.89 16.02 3.84
C PHE A 104 -2.72 16.86 3.32
N CYS A 105 -1.49 16.60 3.77
CA CYS A 105 -0.29 17.24 3.25
C CYS A 105 -0.07 16.95 1.76
N GLU A 106 -0.26 15.69 1.33
CA GLU A 106 -0.20 15.33 -0.08
C GLU A 106 -1.25 16.10 -0.89
N PHE A 107 -2.51 16.10 -0.44
CA PHE A 107 -3.56 16.88 -1.08
C PHE A 107 -3.21 18.37 -1.19
N LEU A 108 -2.62 18.97 -0.16
CA LEU A 108 -2.19 20.37 -0.20
C LEU A 108 -1.08 20.60 -1.23
N VAL A 109 -0.12 19.68 -1.37
CA VAL A 109 0.91 19.77 -2.41
C VAL A 109 0.27 19.77 -3.79
N TYR A 110 -0.66 18.84 -4.06
CA TYR A 110 -1.39 18.81 -5.32
C TYR A 110 -2.17 20.10 -5.53
N LEU A 111 -2.89 20.58 -4.51
CA LEU A 111 -3.69 21.79 -4.59
C LEU A 111 -2.86 23.05 -4.90
N LEU A 112 -1.66 23.16 -4.31
CA LEU A 112 -0.74 24.28 -4.52
C LEU A 112 -0.17 24.26 -5.94
N VAL A 113 0.24 23.08 -6.42
CA VAL A 113 0.72 22.94 -7.80
C VAL A 113 -0.44 23.21 -8.76
N SER A 114 -1.65 22.73 -8.48
CA SER A 114 -2.80 22.88 -9.40
C SER A 114 -3.25 24.34 -9.52
N TYR A 115 -3.06 25.12 -8.45
CA TYR A 115 -3.24 26.57 -8.49
C TYR A 115 -2.24 27.26 -9.43
N SER A 116 -0.99 26.78 -9.48
CA SER A 116 0.05 27.34 -10.37
C SER A 116 -0.20 27.06 -11.85
N PHE A 117 -0.95 25.99 -12.14
CA PHE A 117 -1.37 25.60 -13.49
C PHE A 117 -2.77 26.15 -13.85
N ASP A 118 -3.37 26.98 -12.99
CA ASP A 118 -4.73 27.50 -13.14
C ASP A 118 -5.80 26.41 -13.37
N LEU A 119 -5.62 25.22 -12.81
CA LEU A 119 -6.60 24.12 -13.00
C LEU A 119 -7.98 24.45 -12.42
N GLY A 120 -8.06 25.41 -11.49
CA GLY A 120 -9.33 25.86 -10.91
C GLY A 120 -10.28 26.47 -11.94
N SER A 121 -9.78 27.07 -13.02
CA SER A 121 -10.63 27.67 -14.07
C SER A 121 -11.36 26.64 -14.94
N HIS A 122 -10.95 25.37 -14.87
CA HIS A 122 -11.60 24.25 -15.56
C HIS A 122 -12.85 23.72 -14.85
N PHE A 123 -13.10 24.13 -13.60
CA PHE A 123 -14.20 23.59 -12.79
C PHE A 123 -15.21 24.68 -12.43
N GLU A 124 -16.49 24.36 -12.49
CA GLU A 124 -17.57 25.33 -12.27
C GLU A 124 -17.66 25.84 -10.81
N SER A 125 -17.15 25.06 -9.85
CA SER A 125 -17.20 25.42 -8.44
C SER A 125 -15.94 25.03 -7.68
N ALA A 126 -15.63 25.79 -6.62
CA ALA A 126 -14.52 25.47 -5.72
C ALA A 126 -14.67 24.09 -5.07
N GLY A 127 -15.90 23.63 -4.80
CA GLY A 127 -16.16 22.30 -4.26
C GLY A 127 -15.76 21.18 -5.23
N VAL A 128 -16.16 21.31 -6.50
CA VAL A 128 -15.77 20.38 -7.57
C VAL A 128 -14.26 20.36 -7.75
N TYR A 129 -13.63 21.53 -7.79
CA TYR A 129 -12.16 21.63 -7.90
C TYR A 129 -11.44 20.89 -6.77
N LEU A 130 -11.86 21.07 -5.51
CA LEU A 130 -11.26 20.35 -4.38
C LEU A 130 -11.47 18.83 -4.48
N LEU A 131 -12.64 18.38 -4.93
CA LEU A 131 -12.93 16.97 -5.15
C LEU A 131 -12.09 16.38 -6.30
N ALA A 132 -11.89 17.14 -7.37
CA ALA A 132 -11.07 16.76 -8.52
C ALA A 132 -9.60 16.60 -8.10
N VAL A 133 -9.03 17.57 -7.38
CA VAL A 133 -7.66 17.49 -6.85
C VAL A 133 -7.53 16.33 -5.86
N ALA A 134 -8.54 16.08 -5.03
CA ALA A 134 -8.54 14.97 -4.08
C ALA A 134 -8.64 13.60 -4.78
N LEU A 135 -9.42 13.50 -5.86
CA LEU A 135 -9.45 12.31 -6.69
C LEU A 135 -8.09 12.08 -7.35
N LEU A 136 -7.52 13.11 -7.97
CA LEU A 136 -6.21 13.08 -8.63
C LEU A 136 -5.11 12.64 -7.68
N THR A 137 -5.04 13.23 -6.48
CA THR A 137 -4.08 12.86 -5.43
C THR A 137 -4.14 11.36 -5.15
N ALA A 138 -5.36 10.83 -5.04
CA ALA A 138 -5.55 9.46 -4.63
C ALA A 138 -5.37 8.44 -5.76
N THR A 139 -5.81 8.73 -6.99
CA THR A 139 -5.60 7.82 -8.14
C THR A 139 -4.12 7.70 -8.50
N SER A 140 -3.41 8.82 -8.58
CA SER A 140 -1.98 8.84 -8.93
C SER A 140 -1.09 8.22 -7.84
N ASN A 141 -1.34 8.51 -6.56
CA ASN A 141 -0.57 7.88 -5.47
C ASN A 141 -0.82 6.36 -5.39
N LEU A 142 -2.04 5.89 -5.68
CA LEU A 142 -2.31 4.44 -5.75
C LEU A 142 -1.56 3.76 -6.90
N ALA A 143 -1.33 4.46 -8.01
CA ALA A 143 -0.58 3.92 -9.15
C ALA A 143 0.87 3.59 -8.80
N THR A 144 1.47 4.26 -7.81
CA THR A 144 2.84 3.96 -7.34
C THR A 144 2.97 2.59 -6.67
N GLY A 145 1.86 2.02 -6.19
CA GLY A 145 1.83 0.68 -5.63
C GLY A 145 1.93 -0.44 -6.67
N ILE A 146 1.83 -0.10 -7.97
CA ILE A 146 2.01 -1.06 -9.06
C ILE A 146 3.51 -1.36 -9.18
N PRO A 147 3.93 -2.65 -9.07
CA PRO A 147 5.33 -3.03 -9.23
C PRO A 147 5.82 -2.63 -10.62
N SER A 148 6.53 -1.53 -10.70
CA SER A 148 6.92 -0.84 -11.93
C SER A 148 8.32 -0.24 -11.76
N ALA A 149 8.79 0.53 -12.75
CA ALA A 149 10.13 1.08 -12.78
C ALA A 149 10.53 1.77 -11.45
N ILE A 150 11.82 1.72 -11.14
CA ILE A 150 12.42 2.27 -9.91
C ILE A 150 11.93 3.70 -9.69
N GLY A 151 11.21 3.94 -8.58
CA GLY A 151 10.71 5.27 -8.20
C GLY A 151 9.29 5.61 -8.67
N GLY A 152 8.53 4.67 -9.24
CA GLY A 152 7.12 4.90 -9.63
C GLY A 152 6.95 5.77 -10.89
N ILE A 153 8.04 6.06 -11.59
CA ILE A 153 8.06 6.85 -12.84
C ILE A 153 7.38 6.05 -13.95
N GLY A 154 6.40 6.66 -14.61
CA GLY A 154 5.57 6.08 -15.66
C GLY A 154 4.12 5.91 -15.22
N PRO A 155 3.79 4.94 -14.33
CA PRO A 155 2.41 4.70 -13.94
C PRO A 155 1.76 5.87 -13.23
N PHE A 156 2.53 6.60 -12.40
CA PHE A 156 2.04 7.81 -11.75
C PHE A 156 1.57 8.83 -12.80
N GLU A 157 2.44 9.15 -13.76
CA GLU A 157 2.17 10.18 -14.77
C GLU A 157 0.98 9.79 -15.65
N VAL A 158 0.92 8.52 -16.06
CA VAL A 158 -0.19 8.01 -16.87
C VAL A 158 -1.50 8.14 -16.10
N VAL A 159 -1.56 7.69 -14.85
CA VAL A 159 -2.82 7.74 -14.09
C VAL A 159 -3.21 9.17 -13.71
N ALA A 160 -2.25 10.03 -13.36
CA ALA A 160 -2.49 11.44 -13.10
C ALA A 160 -3.05 12.15 -14.35
N GLN A 161 -2.40 11.95 -15.50
CA GLN A 161 -2.84 12.49 -16.79
C GLN A 161 -4.25 12.01 -17.13
N GLN A 162 -4.51 10.70 -17.07
CA GLN A 162 -5.82 10.14 -17.40
C GLN A 162 -6.91 10.64 -16.45
N THR A 163 -6.59 10.83 -15.17
CA THR A 163 -7.55 11.38 -14.20
C THR A 163 -7.93 12.82 -14.56
N LEU A 164 -6.96 13.66 -14.94
CA LEU A 164 -7.22 15.04 -15.35
C LEU A 164 -7.95 15.13 -16.69
N VAL A 165 -7.57 14.31 -17.67
CA VAL A 165 -8.24 14.25 -18.99
C VAL A 165 -9.68 13.78 -18.82
N ALA A 166 -9.93 12.80 -17.96
CA ALA A 166 -11.27 12.34 -17.65
C ALA A 166 -12.14 13.42 -16.98
N LEU A 167 -11.52 14.45 -16.39
CA LEU A 167 -12.18 15.61 -15.79
C LEU A 167 -12.19 16.84 -16.71
N GLY A 168 -11.95 16.65 -18.02
CA GLY A 168 -12.05 17.72 -19.03
C GLY A 168 -10.80 18.63 -19.14
N VAL A 169 -9.69 18.30 -18.47
CA VAL A 169 -8.44 19.06 -18.60
C VAL A 169 -7.69 18.63 -19.87
N GLY A 170 -7.19 19.61 -20.62
CA GLY A 170 -6.44 19.35 -21.85
C GLY A 170 -5.20 18.48 -21.63
N VAL A 171 -4.97 17.54 -22.56
CA VAL A 171 -3.89 16.52 -22.46
C VAL A 171 -2.51 17.15 -22.20
N GLY A 172 -2.18 18.28 -22.85
CA GLY A 172 -0.90 18.97 -22.65
C GLY A 172 -0.72 19.44 -21.21
N VAL A 173 -1.69 20.18 -20.68
CA VAL A 173 -1.69 20.68 -19.29
C VAL A 173 -1.65 19.51 -18.31
N ALA A 174 -2.41 18.43 -18.58
CA ALA A 174 -2.43 17.25 -17.73
C ALA A 174 -1.07 16.54 -17.63
N VAL A 175 -0.33 16.45 -18.76
CA VAL A 175 1.03 15.88 -18.79
C VAL A 175 2.01 16.75 -18.02
N ASP A 176 2.02 18.05 -18.30
CA ASP A 176 2.95 19.00 -17.66
C ASP A 176 2.73 19.04 -16.15
N TYR A 177 1.47 19.09 -15.73
CA TYR A 177 1.07 19.04 -14.33
C TYR A 177 1.56 17.76 -13.64
N ALA A 178 1.29 16.60 -14.25
CA ALA A 178 1.65 15.30 -13.68
C ALA A 178 3.18 15.16 -13.49
N LEU A 179 3.96 15.62 -14.47
CA LEU A 179 5.42 15.63 -14.40
C LEU A 179 5.93 16.55 -13.29
N VAL A 180 5.38 17.76 -13.17
CA VAL A 180 5.81 18.73 -12.15
C VAL A 180 5.48 18.23 -10.74
N VAL A 181 4.26 17.75 -10.51
CA VAL A 181 3.89 17.17 -9.20
C VAL A 181 4.81 16.01 -8.86
N HIS A 182 4.99 15.05 -9.76
CA HIS A 182 5.75 13.86 -9.43
C HIS A 182 7.23 14.15 -9.25
N LEU A 183 7.87 14.73 -10.26
CA LEU A 183 9.33 14.84 -10.31
C LEU A 183 9.82 15.99 -9.44
N VAL A 184 9.15 17.14 -9.48
CA VAL A 184 9.63 18.36 -8.82
C VAL A 184 9.10 18.49 -7.40
N ALA A 185 7.81 18.22 -7.18
CA ALA A 185 7.21 18.43 -5.86
C ALA A 185 7.40 17.23 -4.91
N LEU A 186 7.29 15.99 -5.42
CA LEU A 186 7.33 14.78 -4.59
C LEU A 186 8.70 14.09 -4.61
N TRP A 187 9.26 13.85 -5.80
CA TRP A 187 10.47 13.02 -5.96
C TRP A 187 11.75 13.79 -5.62
N LEU A 188 11.97 14.98 -6.19
CA LEU A 188 13.24 15.68 -6.05
C LEU A 188 13.58 16.06 -4.59
N PRO A 189 12.66 16.65 -3.79
CA PRO A 189 13.02 17.14 -2.46
C PRO A 189 13.39 16.01 -1.51
N VAL A 190 12.64 14.90 -1.53
CA VAL A 190 12.93 13.75 -0.66
C VAL A 190 14.25 13.07 -1.02
N ASN A 191 14.57 12.97 -2.32
CA ASN A 191 15.83 12.41 -2.78
C ASN A 191 17.02 13.32 -2.43
N VAL A 192 16.88 14.63 -2.58
CA VAL A 192 17.93 15.61 -2.21
C VAL A 192 18.19 15.59 -0.71
N VAL A 193 17.13 15.57 0.12
CA VAL A 193 17.27 15.47 1.58
C VAL A 193 17.92 14.15 1.98
N GLY A 194 17.50 13.03 1.39
CA GLY A 194 18.10 11.72 1.63
C GLY A 194 19.59 11.70 1.29
N LEU A 195 19.96 12.24 0.12
CA LEU A 195 21.35 12.33 -0.32
C LEU A 195 22.19 13.24 0.58
N ALA A 196 21.64 14.38 1.00
CA ALA A 196 22.31 15.30 1.92
C ALA A 196 22.59 14.65 3.29
N ILE A 197 21.65 13.85 3.80
CA ILE A 197 21.83 13.09 5.05
C ILE A 197 22.91 12.03 4.89
N LEU A 198 22.88 11.24 3.80
CA LEU A 198 23.90 10.22 3.51
C LEU A 198 25.30 10.83 3.44
N TRP A 199 25.43 11.96 2.75
CA TRP A 199 26.70 12.67 2.64
C TRP A 199 27.19 13.18 4.00
N LYS A 200 26.30 13.79 4.80
CA LYS A 200 26.64 14.27 6.14
C LYS A 200 27.07 13.15 7.09
N GLN A 201 26.50 11.96 6.93
CA GLN A 201 26.77 10.81 7.80
C GLN A 201 27.91 9.90 7.30
N ASN A 202 28.56 10.25 6.17
CA ASN A 202 29.64 9.46 5.55
C ASN A 202 29.28 7.98 5.30
N LEU A 203 27.98 7.66 5.21
CA LEU A 203 27.49 6.30 5.02
C LEU A 203 27.78 5.87 3.57
N ASN A 204 28.62 4.85 3.43
CA ASN A 204 28.88 4.27 2.12
C ASN A 204 27.68 3.39 1.73
N LEU A 205 27.12 3.58 0.54
CA LEU A 205 25.98 2.78 0.04
C LEU A 205 26.25 1.25 0.12
N ARG A 206 27.53 0.84 0.09
CA ARG A 206 27.97 -0.56 0.32
C ARG A 206 27.71 -1.08 1.73
N GLN A 207 27.78 -0.24 2.76
CA GLN A 207 27.53 -0.63 4.14
C GLN A 207 26.04 -0.92 4.40
N LEU A 208 25.15 -0.27 3.64
CA LEU A 208 23.69 -0.49 3.71
C LEU A 208 23.23 -1.74 2.94
N THR A 209 24.03 -2.25 1.99
CA THR A 209 23.74 -3.48 1.24
C THR A 209 24.35 -4.73 1.87
N SER A 210 25.21 -4.57 2.87
CA SER A 210 25.76 -5.68 3.64
C SER A 210 24.68 -6.12 4.62
N ALA A 211 24.15 -7.34 4.43
CA ALA A 211 23.22 -7.93 5.39
C ALA A 211 23.89 -7.94 6.78
N PRO A 212 23.14 -7.73 7.89
CA PRO A 212 23.68 -7.99 9.20
C PRO A 212 24.10 -9.46 9.21
N ASP A 213 25.38 -9.74 9.49
CA ASP A 213 25.82 -11.09 9.80
C ASP A 213 24.98 -11.52 11.01
N THR A 214 24.00 -12.38 10.79
CA THR A 214 23.32 -13.09 11.87
C THR A 214 24.39 -13.99 12.48
N GLU A 215 25.10 -13.48 13.49
CA GLU A 215 25.88 -14.32 14.38
C GLU A 215 24.90 -15.38 14.94
N PRO A 216 25.17 -16.68 14.73
CA PRO A 216 24.39 -17.74 15.36
C PRO A 216 24.57 -17.59 16.86
N GLY A 217 23.54 -17.07 17.53
CA GLY A 217 23.48 -17.04 18.98
C GLY A 217 23.74 -18.43 19.53
N ASP A 218 24.82 -18.52 20.29
CA ASP A 218 25.19 -19.61 21.17
C ASP A 218 23.97 -20.13 21.93
N GLN A 219 23.43 -21.26 21.47
CA GLN A 219 22.51 -22.11 22.23
C GLN A 219 23.17 -23.47 22.39
N SER A 220 24.39 -23.47 22.94
CA SER A 220 24.88 -24.61 23.70
C SER A 220 24.38 -24.49 25.14
N ALA A 221 23.82 -25.59 25.66
CA ALA A 221 23.45 -25.83 27.05
C ALA A 221 22.12 -25.25 27.58
N SER A 222 21.02 -25.90 27.19
CA SER A 222 20.02 -26.29 28.18
C SER A 222 19.42 -27.64 27.79
N ASP A 223 20.07 -28.71 28.25
CA ASP A 223 19.57 -30.08 28.17
C ASP A 223 18.48 -30.28 29.23
N PRO A 224 17.23 -30.63 28.87
CA PRO A 224 16.20 -30.97 29.83
C PRO A 224 16.04 -32.50 29.92
N SER A 225 16.08 -33.00 31.16
CA SER A 225 15.47 -34.24 31.66
C SER A 225 16.28 -35.55 31.72
N GLU A 226 16.92 -35.77 32.87
CA GLU A 226 16.77 -37.01 33.66
C GLU A 226 16.38 -36.53 35.08
N GLY A 227 15.19 -36.78 35.63
CA GLY A 227 14.66 -38.08 35.99
C GLY A 227 14.50 -38.14 37.52
N SER A 228 13.29 -37.97 38.02
CA SER A 228 12.89 -38.32 39.41
C SER A 228 11.45 -38.87 39.29
N PRO A 229 10.97 -39.86 40.08
CA PRO A 229 11.35 -40.18 41.47
C PRO A 229 11.38 -41.69 41.85
N ALA A 230 12.03 -42.05 42.98
CA ALA A 230 11.50 -43.02 43.96
C ALA A 230 12.48 -43.30 45.14
N ALA A 231 11.95 -43.12 46.35
CA ALA A 231 12.17 -43.78 47.64
C ALA A 231 13.40 -44.72 47.86
N ASN A 232 14.16 -44.47 48.93
CA ASN A 232 14.27 -45.42 50.06
C ASN A 232 14.84 -44.78 51.36
N SER A 233 14.17 -45.11 52.48
CA SER A 233 14.60 -45.24 53.89
C SER A 233 15.67 -44.34 54.57
N SER A 234 15.20 -43.60 55.58
CA SER A 234 15.74 -43.34 56.95
C SER A 234 16.74 -44.36 57.57
N PRO A 235 17.31 -44.14 58.79
CA PRO A 235 17.39 -42.92 59.64
C PRO A 235 18.77 -42.69 60.34
N ALA A 236 18.92 -41.52 60.99
CA ALA A 236 19.69 -41.18 62.23
C ALA A 236 20.20 -39.73 62.10
N GLY A 237 20.20 -38.82 63.07
CA GLY A 237 19.94 -38.86 64.51
C GLY A 237 20.74 -37.70 65.14
N GLY A 238 20.15 -37.01 66.11
CA GLY A 238 20.90 -36.26 67.15
C GLY A 238 21.04 -34.74 66.98
N GLY A 239 20.55 -34.00 67.98
CA GLY A 239 20.93 -32.61 68.25
C GLY A 239 19.75 -31.71 68.57
#